data_AF-A0A8J8BYT2-F1
#
_entry.id   AF-A0A8J8BYT2-F1
#
_cell.length_a   1.000
_cell.length_b   1.000
_cell.length_c   1.000
_cell.angle_alpha   90.00
_cell.angle_beta   90.00
_cell.angle_gamma   90.00
#
_symmetry.space_group_name_H-M   'P 1'
#
loop_
_entity.id
_entity.type
_entity.pdbx_description
1 polymer ?
#
loop_
_entity_poly.entity_id
_entity_poly.type
_entity_poly.pdbx_seq_one_letter_code
_entity_poly.pdbx_strand_id
1 'polypeptide(L)'
;MEFTQLIDTRQKKIFWVVGIALIVLAAFLVEEATVSAGDTVVLNYTISINGIIVDTSIEEIAQKANIFDQERTYEPLVIVIGGEPGGNAVAPLAVERRLLGMKVGEETTIRLYPLDAYGYWDERKKVPMSTEEFIQETGYEPIQGQTYQWGNVSFHILEVTEDTVTLDFNHRFAVRPSRETVSREEFEQGAEAYMGNQVMYKGEFAVVIEVTDTEVILDVNPALFEFRIEIIQIKKS
;
A
#
# COMPACT_ATOMS: atom_id res chain seq x y z
N MET A 1 44.95 -50.31 -16.00
CA MET A 1 44.27 -50.23 -17.31
C MET A 1 43.36 -49.03 -17.22
N GLU A 2 43.78 -47.90 -17.80
CA GLU A 2 43.11 -46.61 -17.67
C GLU A 2 41.89 -46.53 -18.61
N PHE A 3 40.70 -46.33 -18.04
CA PHE A 3 39.43 -46.21 -18.78
C PHE A 3 39.28 -44.87 -19.53
N THR A 4 40.33 -44.05 -19.61
CA THR A 4 40.27 -42.63 -19.96
C THR A 4 40.42 -42.32 -21.46
N GLN A 5 40.66 -43.32 -22.33
CA GLN A 5 41.09 -43.09 -23.73
C GLN A 5 40.04 -43.45 -24.81
N LEU A 6 38.74 -43.51 -24.50
CA LEU A 6 37.72 -44.03 -25.43
C LEU A 6 36.55 -43.07 -25.76
N ILE A 7 36.79 -41.76 -25.76
CA ILE A 7 35.81 -40.79 -26.29
C ILE A 7 36.45 -39.96 -27.40
N ASP A 8 36.08 -40.25 -28.65
CA ASP A 8 36.50 -39.46 -29.82
C ASP A 8 35.95 -38.01 -29.75
N THR A 9 36.66 -37.07 -30.36
CA THR A 9 36.36 -35.64 -30.42
C THR A 9 34.93 -35.36 -30.87
N ARG A 10 34.37 -36.18 -31.78
CA ARG A 10 32.95 -36.09 -32.18
C ARG A 10 32.00 -36.43 -31.04
N GLN A 11 32.26 -37.50 -30.29
CA GLN A 11 31.45 -37.88 -29.13
C GLN A 11 31.55 -36.83 -28.02
N LYS A 12 32.73 -36.27 -27.75
CA LYS A 12 32.90 -35.15 -26.79
C LYS A 12 32.06 -33.93 -27.16
N LYS A 13 32.00 -33.57 -28.45
CA LYS A 13 31.14 -32.49 -28.95
C LYS A 13 29.65 -32.80 -28.78
N ILE A 14 29.22 -34.04 -29.05
CA ILE A 14 27.83 -34.48 -28.83
C ILE A 14 27.46 -34.39 -27.35
N PHE A 15 28.31 -34.91 -26.45
CA PHE A 15 28.07 -34.80 -25.00
C PHE A 15 28.01 -33.35 -24.52
N TRP A 16 28.87 -32.47 -25.07
CA TRP A 16 28.82 -31.04 -24.76
C TRP A 16 27.51 -30.38 -25.22
N VAL A 17 27.06 -30.66 -26.45
CA VAL A 17 25.81 -30.11 -27.00
C VAL A 17 24.59 -30.63 -26.24
N VAL A 18 24.55 -31.93 -25.92
CA VAL A 18 23.49 -32.53 -25.11
C VAL A 18 23.50 -31.96 -23.69
N GLY A 19 24.67 -31.75 -23.09
CA GLY A 19 24.80 -31.12 -21.78
C GLY A 19 24.26 -29.69 -21.77
N ILE A 20 24.62 -28.86 -22.75
CA ILE A 20 24.08 -27.50 -22.90
C ILE A 20 22.56 -27.55 -23.11
N ALA A 21 22.06 -28.44 -23.97
CA ALA A 21 20.63 -28.59 -24.22
C ALA A 21 19.86 -28.99 -22.95
N LEU A 22 20.43 -29.87 -22.12
CA LEU A 22 19.85 -30.25 -20.84
C LEU A 22 19.88 -29.12 -19.82
N ILE A 23 20.92 -28.29 -19.80
CA ILE A 23 20.99 -27.09 -18.92
C ILE A 23 19.95 -26.06 -19.37
N VAL A 24 19.82 -25.80 -20.67
CA VAL A 24 18.82 -24.88 -21.22
C VAL A 24 17.41 -25.41 -20.97
N LEU A 25 17.18 -26.71 -21.15
CA LEU A 25 15.90 -27.36 -20.84
C LEU A 25 15.59 -27.28 -19.34
N ALA A 26 16.57 -27.54 -18.47
CA ALA A 26 16.41 -27.43 -17.03
C ALA A 26 16.07 -25.99 -16.62
N ALA A 27 16.73 -24.99 -17.20
CA ALA A 27 16.40 -23.58 -16.98
C ALA A 27 14.98 -23.21 -17.45
N PHE A 28 14.50 -23.82 -18.54
CA PHE A 28 13.12 -23.68 -19.01
C PHE A 28 12.09 -24.42 -18.14
N LEU A 29 12.52 -25.44 -17.37
CA LEU A 29 11.67 -26.21 -16.46
C LEU A 29 11.62 -25.62 -15.03
N VAL A 30 12.44 -24.61 -14.71
CA VAL A 30 12.31 -23.89 -13.45
C VAL A 30 11.11 -22.95 -13.55
N GLU A 31 9.99 -23.38 -13.01
CA GLU A 31 8.82 -22.52 -12.81
C GLU A 31 9.15 -21.51 -11.70
N GLU A 32 9.28 -20.23 -12.06
CA GLU A 32 9.52 -19.17 -11.09
C GLU A 32 8.29 -19.02 -10.19
N ALA A 33 8.51 -19.07 -8.87
CA ALA A 33 7.45 -18.93 -7.90
C ALA A 33 6.75 -17.57 -8.06
N THR A 34 5.44 -17.59 -8.31
CA THR A 34 4.60 -16.41 -8.36
C THR A 34 3.84 -16.23 -7.05
N VAL A 35 3.50 -14.99 -6.71
CA VAL A 35 2.69 -14.65 -5.54
C VAL A 35 1.31 -15.31 -5.65
N SER A 36 0.89 -15.99 -4.58
CA SER A 36 -0.43 -16.61 -4.42
C SER A 36 -1.05 -16.23 -3.07
N ALA A 37 -2.35 -16.44 -2.91
CA ALA A 37 -3.00 -16.25 -1.61
C ALA A 37 -2.38 -17.19 -0.56
N GLY A 38 -2.17 -16.67 0.66
CA GLY A 38 -1.47 -17.34 1.75
C GLY A 38 0.04 -17.14 1.76
N ASP A 39 0.65 -16.75 0.64
CA ASP A 39 2.10 -16.51 0.58
C ASP A 39 2.51 -15.32 1.45
N THR A 40 3.69 -15.41 2.05
CA THR A 40 4.36 -14.27 2.67
C THR A 40 5.25 -13.60 1.64
N VAL A 41 5.04 -12.32 1.41
CA VAL A 41 5.77 -11.50 0.43
C VAL A 41 6.59 -10.47 1.17
N VAL A 42 7.88 -10.40 0.82
CA VAL A 42 8.79 -9.33 1.24
C VAL A 42 8.93 -8.37 0.06
N LEU A 43 8.66 -7.09 0.27
CA LEU A 43 8.63 -6.11 -0.80
C LEU A 43 9.25 -4.77 -0.39
N ASN A 44 9.87 -4.09 -1.35
CA ASN A 44 10.14 -2.67 -1.22
C ASN A 44 8.94 -1.88 -1.71
N TYR A 45 8.70 -0.71 -1.11
CA TYR A 45 7.62 0.16 -1.53
C TYR A 45 7.98 1.66 -1.45
N THR A 46 7.29 2.45 -2.26
CA THR A 46 7.20 3.90 -2.14
C THR A 46 5.76 4.33 -2.37
N ILE A 47 5.21 5.11 -1.44
CA ILE A 47 3.87 5.68 -1.51
C ILE A 47 4.00 7.15 -1.86
N SER A 48 3.25 7.59 -2.86
CA SER A 48 3.06 9.01 -3.14
C SER A 48 1.58 9.38 -3.22
N ILE A 49 1.27 10.60 -2.83
CA ILE A 49 -0.06 11.20 -2.92
C ILE A 49 0.09 12.43 -3.80
N ASN A 50 -0.63 12.47 -4.92
CA ASN A 50 -0.53 13.55 -5.91
C ASN A 50 0.93 13.82 -6.36
N GLY A 51 1.73 12.75 -6.47
CA GLY A 51 3.14 12.82 -6.86
C GLY A 51 4.12 13.20 -5.75
N ILE A 52 3.64 13.53 -4.55
CA ILE A 52 4.49 13.81 -3.39
C ILE A 52 4.73 12.50 -2.64
N ILE A 53 5.99 12.09 -2.48
CA ILE A 53 6.35 10.90 -1.71
C ILE A 53 6.05 11.16 -0.23
N VAL A 54 5.25 10.28 0.37
CA VAL A 54 4.83 10.37 1.77
C VAL A 54 5.38 9.23 2.63
N ASP A 55 5.81 8.14 2.00
CA ASP A 55 6.39 7.00 2.71
C ASP A 55 7.22 6.11 1.77
N THR A 56 8.20 5.40 2.33
CA THR A 56 9.00 4.41 1.61
C THR A 56 9.72 3.45 2.56
N SER A 57 9.97 2.23 2.11
CA SER A 57 10.89 1.29 2.78
C SER A 57 12.36 1.55 2.43
N ILE A 58 12.67 2.49 1.54
CA ILE A 58 14.03 2.69 0.99
C ILE A 58 14.63 3.98 1.54
N GLU A 59 15.65 3.86 2.37
CA GLU A 59 16.29 4.98 3.07
C GLU A 59 16.75 6.10 2.12
N GLU A 60 17.39 5.74 1.01
CA GLU A 60 17.89 6.70 0.02
C GLU A 60 16.74 7.54 -0.58
N ILE A 61 15.58 6.93 -0.82
CA ILE A 61 14.40 7.63 -1.30
C ILE A 61 13.86 8.55 -0.22
N ALA A 62 13.81 8.10 1.04
CA ALA A 62 13.33 8.91 2.15
C ALA A 62 14.19 10.17 2.37
N GLN A 63 15.52 10.03 2.29
CA GLN A 63 16.45 11.16 2.35
C GLN A 63 16.22 12.13 1.20
N LYS A 64 16.13 11.64 -0.04
CA LYS A 64 15.88 12.47 -1.24
C LYS A 64 14.53 13.19 -1.20
N ALA A 65 13.52 12.57 -0.61
CA ALA A 65 12.18 13.14 -0.46
C ALA A 65 12.01 14.01 0.80
N ASN A 66 13.06 14.18 1.62
CA ASN A 66 13.01 14.90 2.91
C ASN A 66 11.97 14.35 3.90
N ILE A 67 11.77 13.03 3.90
CA ILE A 67 10.91 12.30 4.85
C ILE A 67 11.70 11.28 5.67
N PHE A 68 13.02 11.47 5.76
CA PHE A 68 13.91 10.60 6.52
C PHE A 68 13.66 10.77 8.03
N ASP A 69 13.50 9.64 8.70
CA ASP A 69 13.35 9.53 10.15
C ASP A 69 14.51 8.71 10.72
N GLN A 70 15.28 9.33 11.61
CA GLN A 70 16.46 8.71 12.25
C GLN A 70 16.09 7.54 13.18
N GLU A 71 14.86 7.52 13.69
CA GLU A 71 14.38 6.45 14.58
C GLU A 71 13.85 5.25 13.79
N ARG A 72 13.71 5.38 12.46
CA ARG A 72 13.17 4.33 11.60
C ARG A 72 14.25 3.45 10.99
N THR A 73 14.06 2.14 11.10
CA THR A 73 14.78 1.15 10.30
C THR A 73 14.08 0.99 8.94
N TYR A 74 14.71 1.48 7.87
CA TYR A 74 14.20 1.39 6.50
C TYR A 74 14.42 -0.01 5.92
N GLU A 75 13.54 -0.94 6.28
CA GLU A 75 13.59 -2.33 5.82
C GLU A 75 12.41 -2.69 4.89
N PRO A 76 12.57 -3.69 4.00
CA PRO A 76 11.49 -4.21 3.18
C PRO A 76 10.29 -4.63 4.04
N LEU A 77 9.10 -4.34 3.51
CA LEU A 77 7.85 -4.70 4.15
C LEU A 77 7.54 -6.19 3.97
N VAL A 78 7.10 -6.83 5.05
CA VAL A 78 6.61 -8.22 5.03
C VAL A 78 5.09 -8.23 5.16
N ILE A 79 4.40 -8.80 4.17
CA ILE A 79 2.93 -8.97 4.17
C ILE A 79 2.54 -10.41 3.88
N VAL A 80 1.36 -10.82 4.35
CA VAL A 80 0.74 -12.11 4.01
C VAL A 80 -0.43 -11.85 3.08
N ILE A 81 -0.40 -12.40 1.87
CA ILE A 81 -1.41 -12.11 0.85
C ILE A 81 -2.73 -12.80 1.20
N GLY A 82 -3.81 -12.02 1.29
CA GLY A 82 -5.13 -12.57 1.65
C GLY A 82 -5.24 -13.05 3.09
N GLY A 83 -4.34 -12.57 3.98
CA GLY A 83 -4.49 -12.73 5.43
C GLY A 83 -5.66 -11.92 5.99
N GLU A 84 -6.02 -12.16 7.25
CA GLU A 84 -7.07 -11.37 7.91
C GLU A 84 -6.66 -9.89 8.03
N PRO A 85 -7.53 -8.93 7.63
CA PRO A 85 -7.30 -7.50 7.86
C PRO A 85 -7.29 -7.27 9.38
N GLY A 86 -6.11 -7.19 9.97
CA GLY A 86 -5.97 -7.03 11.43
C GLY A 86 -4.68 -7.57 12.04
N GLY A 87 -3.85 -8.31 11.28
CA GLY A 87 -2.57 -8.81 11.78
C GLY A 87 -1.36 -7.90 11.55
N ASN A 88 -1.30 -7.19 10.42
CA ASN A 88 -0.28 -6.18 10.11
C ASN A 88 -0.78 -5.28 8.97
N ALA A 89 -1.27 -4.09 9.35
CA ALA A 89 -1.93 -3.13 8.45
C ALA A 89 -0.90 -2.25 7.72
N VAL A 90 -0.40 -2.67 6.56
CA VAL A 90 0.51 -1.79 5.80
C VAL A 90 0.04 -1.47 4.37
N ALA A 91 -0.59 -2.42 3.67
CA ALA A 91 -1.05 -2.20 2.29
C ALA A 91 -2.59 -2.25 2.17
N PRO A 92 -3.23 -1.37 1.38
CA PRO A 92 -4.64 -1.51 1.03
C PRO A 92 -4.93 -2.83 0.31
N LEU A 93 -6.12 -3.41 0.52
CA LEU A 93 -6.50 -4.68 -0.12
C LEU A 93 -6.41 -4.64 -1.66
N ALA A 94 -6.66 -3.47 -2.27
CA ALA A 94 -6.50 -3.27 -3.70
C ALA A 94 -5.04 -3.40 -4.17
N VAL A 95 -4.08 -3.05 -3.32
CA VAL A 95 -2.65 -3.28 -3.55
C VAL A 95 -2.35 -4.78 -3.53
N GLU A 96 -2.74 -5.49 -2.46
CA GLU A 96 -2.51 -6.93 -2.33
C GLU A 96 -3.01 -7.73 -3.53
N ARG A 97 -4.24 -7.45 -3.99
CA ARG A 97 -4.82 -8.12 -5.17
C ARG A 97 -3.97 -7.93 -6.42
N ARG A 98 -3.27 -6.80 -6.54
CA ARG A 98 -2.44 -6.49 -7.71
C ARG A 98 -1.09 -7.21 -7.69
N LEU A 99 -0.67 -7.70 -6.53
CA LEU A 99 0.56 -8.48 -6.38
C LEU A 99 0.38 -9.94 -6.78
N LEU A 100 -0.85 -10.45 -6.83
CA LEU A 100 -1.13 -11.84 -7.24
C LEU A 100 -0.56 -12.12 -8.64
N GLY A 101 0.19 -13.22 -8.74
CA GLY A 101 0.86 -13.63 -9.98
C GLY A 101 2.20 -12.96 -10.24
N MET A 102 2.60 -11.94 -9.47
CA MET A 102 3.91 -11.32 -9.61
C MET A 102 5.04 -12.25 -9.19
N LYS A 103 6.24 -12.00 -9.70
CA LYS A 103 7.45 -12.76 -9.39
C LYS A 103 8.45 -11.94 -8.58
N VAL A 104 9.42 -12.63 -7.97
CA VAL A 104 10.57 -11.96 -7.35
C VAL A 104 11.32 -11.13 -8.41
N GLY A 105 11.67 -9.89 -8.06
CA GLY A 105 12.32 -8.91 -8.93
C GLY A 105 11.38 -8.14 -9.84
N GLU A 106 10.07 -8.45 -9.85
CA GLU A 106 9.11 -7.64 -10.61
C GLU A 106 8.73 -6.37 -9.87
N GLU A 107 8.66 -5.28 -10.63
CA GLU A 107 8.18 -3.97 -10.19
C GLU A 107 6.78 -3.69 -10.74
N THR A 108 5.96 -3.00 -9.96
CA THR A 108 4.65 -2.51 -10.41
C THR A 108 4.34 -1.14 -9.84
N THR A 109 3.49 -0.39 -10.55
CA THR A 109 2.94 0.88 -10.09
C THR A 109 1.42 0.76 -10.04
N ILE A 110 0.86 0.92 -8.85
CA ILE A 110 -0.57 0.76 -8.58
C ILE A 110 -1.13 2.14 -8.25
N ARG A 111 -2.23 2.51 -8.91
CA ARG A 111 -2.90 3.79 -8.70
C ARG A 111 -4.28 3.57 -8.12
N LEU A 112 -4.57 4.25 -7.01
CA LEU A 112 -5.82 4.11 -6.27
C LEU A 112 -6.35 5.48 -5.87
N TYR A 113 -7.67 5.61 -5.82
CA TYR A 113 -8.35 6.74 -5.21
C TYR A 113 -8.57 6.49 -3.71
N PRO A 114 -8.90 7.51 -2.91
CA PRO A 114 -8.84 7.43 -1.46
C PRO A 114 -9.64 6.25 -0.88
N LEU A 115 -10.85 5.99 -1.38
CA LEU A 115 -11.71 4.90 -0.91
C LEU A 115 -11.16 3.49 -1.17
N ASP A 116 -10.30 3.29 -2.17
CA ASP A 116 -9.61 2.02 -2.42
C ASP A 116 -8.24 1.93 -1.73
N ALA A 117 -7.75 3.05 -1.18
CA ALA A 117 -6.47 3.19 -0.50
C ALA A 117 -6.66 3.31 1.03
N TYR A 118 -6.46 4.51 1.58
CA TYR A 118 -6.46 4.78 3.02
C TYR A 118 -7.67 5.58 3.52
N GLY A 119 -8.63 5.83 2.63
CA GLY A 119 -9.87 6.55 2.90
C GLY A 119 -9.73 8.06 2.95
N TYR A 120 -10.87 8.71 3.18
CA TYR A 120 -10.92 10.13 3.46
C TYR A 120 -10.72 10.40 4.95
N TRP A 121 -10.08 11.53 5.24
CA TRP A 121 -9.98 12.07 6.57
C TRP A 121 -11.36 12.53 7.05
N ASP A 122 -11.76 12.09 8.24
CA ASP A 122 -13.07 12.32 8.83
C ASP A 122 -12.94 13.08 10.14
N GLU A 123 -13.57 14.26 10.21
CA GLU A 123 -13.62 15.12 11.39
C GLU A 123 -14.20 14.39 12.60
N ARG A 124 -15.13 13.44 12.39
CA ARG A 124 -15.78 12.66 13.46
C ARG A 124 -14.82 11.68 14.14
N LYS A 125 -13.66 11.41 13.54
CA LYS A 125 -12.59 10.60 14.14
C LYS A 125 -11.60 11.44 14.95
N LYS A 126 -11.84 12.75 15.10
CA LYS A 126 -11.21 13.55 16.14
C LYS A 126 -11.99 13.44 17.43
N VAL A 127 -11.30 13.09 18.50
CA VAL A 127 -11.90 12.96 19.82
C VAL A 127 -11.13 13.85 20.79
N PRO A 128 -11.76 14.87 21.39
CA PRO A 128 -11.15 15.60 22.49
C PRO A 128 -11.17 14.71 23.75
N MET A 129 -10.07 14.73 24.48
CA MET A 129 -9.89 14.06 25.77
C MET A 129 -9.25 15.06 26.74
N SER A 130 -9.55 14.96 28.03
CA SER A 130 -8.86 15.83 29.01
C SER A 130 -7.38 15.43 29.14
N THR A 131 -6.49 16.39 29.37
CA THR A 131 -5.05 16.11 29.58
C THR A 131 -4.83 15.14 30.75
N GLU A 132 -5.60 15.30 31.84
CA GLU A 132 -5.53 14.41 33.00
C GLU A 132 -5.94 12.98 32.66
N GLU A 133 -7.06 12.79 31.96
CA GLU A 133 -7.53 11.47 31.52
C GLU A 133 -6.52 10.81 30.58
N PHE A 134 -5.94 11.56 29.65
CA PHE A 134 -4.90 11.05 28.75
C PHE A 134 -3.70 10.48 29.52
N ILE A 135 -3.19 11.23 30.50
CA ILE A 135 -2.07 10.80 31.33
C ILE A 135 -2.45 9.58 32.17
N GLN A 136 -3.66 9.54 32.72
CA GLN A 136 -4.16 8.41 33.52
C GLN A 136 -4.27 7.12 32.69
N GLU A 137 -4.81 7.20 31.47
CA GLU A 137 -5.05 6.03 30.61
C GLU A 137 -3.78 5.52 29.90
N THR A 138 -2.88 6.44 29.55
CA THR A 138 -1.69 6.09 28.74
C THR A 138 -0.40 6.03 29.55
N GLY A 139 -0.31 6.75 30.67
CA GLY A 139 0.92 6.92 31.45
C GLY A 139 1.96 7.86 30.84
N TYR A 140 1.61 8.57 29.75
CA TYR A 140 2.51 9.49 29.05
C TYR A 140 1.97 10.92 29.06
N GLU A 141 2.88 11.88 29.01
CA GLU A 141 2.55 13.27 28.67
C GLU A 141 2.20 13.35 27.18
N PRO A 142 1.14 14.09 26.80
CA PRO A 142 0.76 14.24 25.41
C PRO A 142 1.72 15.17 24.66
N ILE A 143 2.30 14.69 23.56
CA ILE A 143 3.16 15.47 22.67
C ILE A 143 2.45 15.70 21.34
N GLN A 144 2.19 16.96 21.01
CA GLN A 144 1.58 17.33 19.74
C GLN A 144 2.42 16.84 18.56
N GLY A 145 1.77 16.22 17.57
CA GLY A 145 2.40 15.64 16.39
C GLY A 145 2.92 14.22 16.61
N GLN A 146 2.83 13.66 17.81
CA GLN A 146 3.23 12.28 18.06
C GLN A 146 2.07 11.30 17.83
N THR A 147 2.40 10.11 17.34
CA THR A 147 1.48 8.98 17.22
C THR A 147 1.69 8.03 18.38
N TYR A 148 0.60 7.62 19.03
CA TYR A 148 0.61 6.66 20.13
C TYR A 148 -0.11 5.38 19.73
N GLN A 149 0.27 4.30 20.39
CA GLN A 149 -0.43 3.02 20.31
C GLN A 149 -0.92 2.64 21.71
N TRP A 150 -2.23 2.45 21.84
CA TRP A 150 -2.88 2.05 23.07
C TRP A 150 -3.70 0.78 22.81
N GLY A 151 -3.23 -0.35 23.33
CA GLY A 151 -3.73 -1.66 22.96
C GLY A 151 -3.63 -1.90 21.45
N ASN A 152 -4.76 -2.17 20.81
CA ASN A 152 -4.86 -2.40 19.36
C ASN A 152 -5.23 -1.13 18.58
N VAL A 153 -5.30 0.02 19.24
CA VAL A 153 -5.69 1.29 18.61
C VAL A 153 -4.45 2.18 18.48
N SER A 154 -4.29 2.80 17.33
CA SER A 154 -3.31 3.87 17.13
C SER A 154 -4.02 5.17 16.80
N PHE A 155 -3.50 6.27 17.35
CA PHE A 155 -4.03 7.61 17.11
C PHE A 155 -2.89 8.63 17.13
N HIS A 156 -3.11 9.75 16.46
CA HIS A 156 -2.18 10.87 16.38
C HIS A 156 -2.65 12.03 17.26
N ILE A 157 -1.74 12.69 17.97
CA ILE A 157 -2.09 13.89 18.75
C ILE A 157 -2.04 15.11 17.84
N LEU A 158 -3.21 15.66 17.51
CA LEU A 158 -3.31 16.85 16.64
C LEU A 158 -2.99 18.15 17.36
N GLU A 159 -3.45 18.27 18.60
CA GLU A 159 -3.37 19.51 19.38
C GLU A 159 -3.32 19.17 20.87
N VAL A 160 -2.47 19.90 21.61
CA VAL A 160 -2.39 19.83 23.06
C VAL A 160 -2.58 21.25 23.61
N THR A 161 -3.53 21.40 24.51
CA THR A 161 -3.77 22.60 25.30
C THR A 161 -3.52 22.29 26.77
N GLU A 162 -3.73 23.25 27.68
CA GLU A 162 -3.60 23.00 29.12
C GLU A 162 -4.54 21.88 29.58
N ASP A 163 -5.81 21.93 29.17
CA ASP A 163 -6.85 21.02 29.70
C ASP A 163 -7.29 19.92 28.72
N THR A 164 -6.96 20.05 27.43
CA THR A 164 -7.49 19.17 26.38
C THR A 164 -6.41 18.70 25.41
N VAL A 165 -6.47 17.42 25.07
CA VAL A 165 -5.70 16.73 24.04
C VAL A 165 -6.67 16.31 22.93
N THR A 166 -6.38 16.68 21.69
CA THR A 166 -7.17 16.25 20.53
C THR A 166 -6.53 15.03 19.88
N LEU A 167 -7.21 13.88 19.98
CA LEU A 167 -6.78 12.61 19.40
C LEU A 167 -7.38 12.45 18.00
N ASP A 168 -6.57 12.04 17.03
CA ASP A 168 -6.99 11.74 15.66
C ASP A 168 -6.83 10.26 15.35
N PHE A 169 -7.97 9.59 15.16
CA PHE A 169 -8.05 8.17 14.81
C PHE A 169 -8.17 7.94 13.30
N ASN A 170 -7.94 8.96 12.46
CA ASN A 170 -7.82 8.78 11.03
C ASN A 170 -6.56 7.97 10.68
N HIS A 171 -6.60 7.28 9.55
CA HIS A 171 -5.39 6.66 9.01
C HIS A 171 -4.36 7.77 8.71
N ARG A 172 -3.08 7.54 8.99
CA ARG A 172 -2.00 8.54 8.79
C ARG A 172 -1.87 9.08 7.35
N PHE A 173 -2.40 8.33 6.38
CA PHE A 173 -2.44 8.69 4.96
C PHE A 173 -3.85 9.03 4.45
N ALA A 174 -4.83 9.15 5.33
CA ALA A 174 -6.15 9.61 4.94
C ALA A 174 -6.07 11.05 4.42
N VAL A 175 -6.77 11.34 3.33
CA VAL A 175 -6.73 12.65 2.66
C VAL A 175 -8.03 13.41 2.85
N ARG A 176 -7.98 14.74 2.86
CA ARG A 176 -9.20 15.56 2.86
C ARG A 176 -9.81 15.56 1.45
N PRO A 177 -11.13 15.35 1.32
CA PRO A 177 -11.79 15.42 0.02
C PRO A 177 -11.93 16.86 -0.48
N SER A 178 -11.89 17.06 -1.80
CA SER A 178 -12.40 18.28 -2.44
C SER A 178 -13.93 18.19 -2.52
N ARG A 179 -14.57 18.35 -1.35
CA ARG A 179 -15.99 18.04 -1.16
C ARG A 179 -16.92 19.00 -1.92
N GLU A 180 -17.79 18.42 -2.74
CA GLU A 180 -18.97 19.09 -3.30
C GLU A 180 -20.23 18.30 -2.91
N THR A 181 -21.25 18.99 -2.39
CA THR A 181 -22.55 18.38 -2.08
C THR A 181 -23.58 18.90 -3.09
N VAL A 182 -24.23 17.98 -3.78
CA VAL A 182 -25.24 18.29 -4.80
C VAL A 182 -26.54 17.56 -4.48
N SER A 183 -27.67 18.08 -4.96
CA SER A 183 -28.93 17.36 -4.84
C SER A 183 -28.88 16.07 -5.66
N ARG A 184 -29.63 15.05 -5.25
CA ARG A 184 -29.70 13.79 -5.98
C ARG A 184 -30.22 13.96 -7.41
N GLU A 185 -31.22 14.82 -7.60
CA GLU A 185 -31.75 15.14 -8.93
C GLU A 185 -30.68 15.76 -9.83
N GLU A 186 -29.93 16.73 -9.32
CA GLU A 186 -28.83 17.36 -10.06
C GLU A 186 -27.71 16.36 -10.39
N PHE A 187 -27.37 15.49 -9.45
CA PHE A 187 -26.39 14.44 -9.67
C PHE A 187 -26.81 13.51 -10.82
N GLU A 188 -28.05 13.03 -10.79
CA GLU A 188 -28.60 12.12 -11.81
C GLU A 188 -28.65 12.76 -13.20
N GLN A 189 -28.87 14.08 -13.29
CA GLN A 189 -28.84 14.81 -14.57
C GLN A 189 -27.42 15.02 -15.11
N GLY A 190 -26.42 15.16 -14.24
CA GLY A 190 -25.04 15.49 -14.61
C GLY A 190 -24.08 14.31 -14.69
N ALA A 191 -24.48 13.12 -14.24
CA ALA A 191 -23.63 11.95 -14.20
C ALA A 191 -23.73 11.10 -15.48
N GLU A 192 -22.60 10.86 -16.14
CA GLU A 192 -22.56 10.32 -17.51
C GLU A 192 -21.89 8.93 -17.60
N ALA A 193 -21.05 8.54 -16.63
CA ALA A 193 -20.40 7.22 -16.59
C ALA A 193 -20.02 6.81 -15.16
N TYR A 194 -20.09 5.51 -14.83
CA TYR A 194 -19.81 4.98 -13.49
C TYR A 194 -18.87 3.78 -13.51
N MET A 195 -17.93 3.73 -12.57
CA MET A 195 -17.15 2.54 -12.24
C MET A 195 -16.97 2.44 -10.73
N GLY A 196 -17.82 1.63 -10.08
CA GLY A 196 -17.88 1.59 -8.62
C GLY A 196 -18.33 2.95 -8.06
N ASN A 197 -17.46 3.57 -7.26
CA ASN A 197 -17.64 4.91 -6.71
C ASN A 197 -17.10 6.04 -7.62
N GLN A 198 -16.49 5.71 -8.75
CA GLN A 198 -15.94 6.69 -9.69
C GLN A 198 -17.01 7.13 -10.68
N VAL A 199 -17.09 8.42 -10.97
CA VAL A 199 -18.11 9.00 -11.85
C VAL A 199 -17.55 10.10 -12.74
N MET A 200 -18.05 10.20 -13.97
CA MET A 200 -17.93 11.43 -14.77
C MET A 200 -19.13 12.32 -14.46
N TYR A 201 -18.90 13.43 -13.77
CA TYR A 201 -19.92 14.40 -13.36
C TYR A 201 -19.67 15.74 -14.05
N LYS A 202 -20.65 16.21 -14.83
CA LYS A 202 -20.56 17.46 -15.62
C LYS A 202 -19.31 17.55 -16.52
N GLY A 203 -18.87 16.40 -17.05
CA GLY A 203 -17.67 16.30 -17.89
C GLY A 203 -16.34 16.22 -17.14
N GLU A 204 -16.35 16.26 -15.80
CA GLU A 204 -15.16 16.12 -14.96
C GLU A 204 -15.18 14.80 -14.18
N PHE A 205 -14.00 14.30 -13.81
CA PHE A 205 -13.88 13.09 -13.02
C PHE A 205 -14.11 13.39 -11.53
N ALA A 206 -14.94 12.58 -10.87
CA ALA A 206 -15.20 12.68 -9.44
C ALA A 206 -15.29 11.29 -8.78
N VAL A 207 -15.18 11.27 -7.46
CA VAL A 207 -15.46 10.09 -6.63
C VAL A 207 -16.66 10.36 -5.75
N VAL A 208 -17.68 9.53 -5.86
CA VAL A 208 -18.85 9.53 -4.96
C VAL A 208 -18.40 9.05 -3.58
N ILE A 209 -18.50 9.94 -2.59
CA ILE A 209 -18.15 9.65 -1.19
C ILE A 209 -19.37 9.06 -0.47
N GLU A 210 -20.53 9.68 -0.64
CA GLU A 210 -21.76 9.33 0.08
C GLU A 210 -22.98 9.66 -0.77
N VAL A 211 -24.00 8.82 -0.70
CA VAL A 211 -25.31 9.03 -1.31
C VAL A 211 -26.36 8.91 -0.23
N THR A 212 -27.17 9.95 -0.09
CA THR A 212 -28.34 9.98 0.79
C THR A 212 -29.61 10.02 -0.05
N ASP A 213 -30.78 10.07 0.59
CA ASP A 213 -32.05 10.18 -0.12
C ASP A 213 -32.18 11.49 -0.91
N THR A 214 -31.56 12.58 -0.43
CA THR A 214 -31.71 13.93 -0.97
C THR A 214 -30.45 14.48 -1.64
N GLU A 215 -29.28 14.03 -1.21
CA GLU A 215 -27.98 14.61 -1.58
C GLU A 215 -26.95 13.55 -1.93
N VAL A 216 -26.02 13.93 -2.80
CA VAL A 216 -24.83 13.17 -3.14
C VAL A 216 -23.61 14.02 -2.79
N ILE A 217 -22.66 13.41 -2.09
CA ILE A 217 -21.38 14.03 -1.72
C ILE A 217 -20.30 13.48 -2.63
N LEU A 218 -19.63 14.37 -3.35
CA LEU A 218 -18.57 14.08 -4.30
C LEU A 218 -17.23 14.59 -3.78
N ASP A 219 -16.16 13.90 -4.15
CA ASP A 219 -14.83 14.50 -4.28
C ASP A 219 -14.60 14.81 -5.77
N VAL A 220 -14.61 16.09 -6.12
CA VAL A 220 -14.44 16.54 -7.52
C VAL A 220 -12.98 16.71 -7.94
N ASN A 221 -12.05 16.52 -7.01
CA ASN A 221 -10.62 16.47 -7.31
C ASN A 221 -9.94 15.50 -6.34
N PRO A 222 -10.23 14.19 -6.49
CA PRO A 222 -9.77 13.19 -5.55
C PRO A 222 -8.27 12.99 -5.64
N ALA A 223 -7.63 12.85 -4.47
CA ALA A 223 -6.21 12.59 -4.42
C ALA A 223 -5.88 11.23 -5.06
N LEU A 224 -4.81 11.20 -5.83
CA LEU A 224 -4.29 9.99 -6.46
C LEU A 224 -3.17 9.41 -5.60
N PHE A 225 -3.40 8.21 -5.07
CA PHE A 225 -2.36 7.41 -4.43
C PHE A 225 -1.62 6.61 -5.50
N GLU A 226 -0.29 6.65 -5.48
CA GLU A 226 0.56 5.81 -6.31
C GLU A 226 1.49 4.98 -5.41
N PHE A 227 1.39 3.67 -5.53
CA PHE A 227 2.21 2.68 -4.84
C PHE A 227 3.18 2.06 -5.84
N ARG A 228 4.47 2.33 -5.67
CA ARG A 228 5.55 1.65 -6.40
C ARG A 228 6.03 0.51 -5.55
N ILE A 229 6.00 -0.69 -6.08
CA ILE A 229 6.30 -1.92 -5.33
C ILE A 229 7.26 -2.78 -6.13
N GLU A 230 8.25 -3.34 -5.44
CA GLU A 230 9.20 -4.33 -5.95
C GLU A 230 9.15 -5.56 -5.05
N ILE A 231 8.94 -6.74 -5.63
CA ILE A 231 8.93 -8.00 -4.88
C ILE A 231 10.36 -8.47 -4.63
N ILE A 232 10.77 -8.53 -3.36
CA ILE A 232 12.12 -8.95 -2.97
C ILE A 232 12.19 -10.46 -2.71
N GLN A 233 11.13 -11.01 -2.11
CA GLN A 233 11.08 -12.43 -1.78
C GLN A 233 9.63 -12.92 -1.70
N ILE A 234 9.42 -14.17 -2.10
CA ILE A 234 8.16 -14.89 -1.91
C ILE A 234 8.46 -16.13 -1.08
N LYS A 235 7.79 -16.27 0.06
CA LYS A 235 7.79 -17.48 0.89
C LYS A 235 6.43 -18.13 0.79
N LYS A 236 6.41 -19.35 0.25
CA LYS A 236 5.20 -20.14 0.07
C LYS A 236 4.57 -20.53 1.42
N SER A 237 3.23 -20.50 1.46
CA SER A 237 2.40 -20.95 2.60
C SER A 237 2.61 -22.43 2.93
#